data_AF-L8JUL4-F1
#
_entry.id   AF-L8JUL4-F1
#
_cell.length_a   1.000
_cell.length_b   1.000
_cell.length_c   1.000
_cell.angle_alpha   90.00
_cell.angle_beta   90.00
_cell.angle_gamma   90.00
#
_symmetry.space_group_name_H-M   'P 1'
#
loop_
_entity.id
_entity.type
_entity.pdbx_description
1 polymer ?
#
loop_
_entity_poly.entity_id
_entity_poly.type
_entity_poly.pdbx_seq_one_letter_code
_entity_poly.pdbx_strand_id
1 'polypeptide(L)'
;MRLIIIILLCCCGVTFNANAQKEKKKKKTSKAEQVDRSNAFEPHVPEKAMAPAKTKRSKKQSFRARYNKNLDKKKEEFQKRMEANAKAYKKMQRQMEKPQYSDPMYFGHKKKPKKRPPGKRKFCHECGIVH
;
A
#
# COMPACT_ATOMS: atom_id res chain seq x y z
N MET A 1 -35.07 -17.41 -31.48
CA MET A 1 -33.81 -16.62 -31.32
C MET A 1 -33.62 -16.06 -29.91
N ARG A 2 -34.61 -15.39 -29.30
CA ARG A 2 -34.49 -14.85 -27.92
C ARG A 2 -34.32 -15.92 -26.82
N LEU A 3 -34.96 -17.08 -26.95
CA LEU A 3 -34.83 -18.19 -25.98
C LEU A 3 -33.46 -18.90 -26.04
N ILE A 4 -32.82 -18.93 -27.21
CA ILE A 4 -31.51 -19.58 -27.39
C ILE A 4 -30.40 -18.76 -26.71
N ILE A 5 -30.53 -17.42 -26.74
CA ILE A 5 -29.56 -16.50 -26.12
C ILE A 5 -29.59 -16.62 -24.59
N ILE A 6 -30.75 -16.89 -23.98
CA ILE A 6 -30.91 -17.04 -22.52
C ILE A 6 -30.26 -18.34 -22.03
N ILE A 7 -30.40 -19.44 -22.79
CA ILE A 7 -29.78 -20.73 -22.44
C ILE A 7 -28.25 -20.65 -22.53
N LEU A 8 -27.73 -19.94 -23.54
CA LEU A 8 -26.28 -19.77 -23.73
C LEU A 8 -25.64 -18.88 -22.65
N LEU A 9 -26.39 -17.91 -22.09
CA LEU A 9 -25.92 -17.07 -20.99
C LEU A 9 -25.85 -17.81 -19.64
N CYS A 10 -26.71 -18.81 -19.42
CA CYS A 10 -26.71 -19.62 -18.20
C CYS A 10 -25.56 -20.65 -18.13
N CYS A 11 -25.09 -21.17 -19.28
CA CYS A 11 -24.02 -22.17 -19.30
C CYS A 11 -22.60 -21.59 -19.11
N CYS A 12 -22.41 -20.27 -19.24
CA CYS A 12 -21.11 -19.62 -19.03
C CYS A 12 -20.85 -19.18 -17.57
N GLY A 13 -21.80 -19.38 -16.65
CA GLY A 13 -21.77 -18.80 -15.30
C GLY A 13 -21.08 -19.61 -14.20
N VAL A 14 -20.54 -20.81 -14.45
CA VAL A 14 -20.04 -21.69 -13.37
C VAL A 14 -18.71 -22.37 -13.72
N THR A 15 -17.60 -21.63 -13.71
CA THR A 15 -16.25 -22.22 -13.59
C THR A 15 -15.30 -21.31 -12.79
N PHE A 16 -15.45 -21.33 -11.48
CA PHE A 16 -14.43 -20.93 -10.49
C PHE A 16 -14.73 -21.77 -9.24
N ASN A 17 -13.81 -22.34 -8.46
CA ASN A 17 -12.36 -22.42 -8.49
C ASN A 17 -12.03 -23.55 -7.51
N ALA A 18 -11.50 -24.68 -7.98
CA ALA A 18 -10.98 -25.74 -7.10
C ALA A 18 -9.46 -25.78 -7.28
N ASN A 19 -8.72 -25.17 -6.35
CA ASN A 19 -7.31 -25.52 -6.16
C ASN A 19 -6.73 -25.06 -4.80
N ALA A 20 -6.59 -26.06 -3.94
CA ALA A 20 -5.40 -26.38 -3.13
C ALA A 20 -4.81 -25.31 -2.18
N GLN A 21 -5.19 -25.39 -0.90
CA GLN A 21 -4.33 -24.96 0.20
C GLN A 21 -3.49 -26.15 0.70
N LYS A 22 -2.24 -26.25 0.24
CA LYS A 22 -1.20 -27.09 0.85
C LYS A 22 -0.34 -26.24 1.78
N GLU A 23 -0.39 -26.63 3.05
CA GLU A 23 0.58 -26.48 4.14
C GLU A 23 1.63 -25.35 4.10
N LYS A 24 1.65 -24.54 5.18
CA LYS A 24 2.89 -24.23 5.90
C LYS A 24 2.66 -24.27 7.42
N LYS A 25 3.03 -25.41 8.03
CA LYS A 25 3.39 -25.50 9.46
C LYS A 25 4.48 -24.46 9.76
N LYS A 26 4.13 -23.39 10.49
CA LYS A 26 5.12 -22.53 11.15
C LYS A 26 5.53 -23.20 12.46
N LYS A 27 6.64 -23.94 12.40
CA LYS A 27 7.43 -24.34 13.58
C LYS A 27 8.05 -23.06 14.16
N LYS A 28 7.44 -22.53 15.23
CA LYS A 28 8.05 -21.50 16.09
C LYS A 28 9.14 -22.18 16.91
N THR A 29 10.36 -22.20 16.39
CA THR A 29 11.58 -22.47 17.17
C THR A 29 12.16 -21.14 17.64
N SER A 30 12.27 -21.02 18.96
CA SER A 30 13.16 -20.14 19.72
C SER A 30 13.24 -18.68 19.29
N LYS A 31 12.48 -17.87 20.01
CA LYS A 31 12.75 -16.46 20.30
C LYS A 31 14.17 -16.37 20.88
N ALA A 32 15.16 -16.14 20.02
CA ALA A 32 16.47 -15.69 20.46
C ALA A 32 16.27 -14.29 21.02
N GLU A 33 16.60 -14.17 22.30
CA GLU A 33 16.55 -12.99 23.12
C GLU A 33 17.27 -11.83 22.43
N GLN A 34 16.50 -10.82 22.04
CA GLN A 34 17.04 -9.57 21.54
C GLN A 34 17.55 -8.81 22.77
N VAL A 35 18.80 -9.07 23.15
CA VAL A 35 19.50 -8.32 24.19
C VAL A 35 19.65 -6.89 23.70
N ASP A 36 18.95 -5.98 24.38
CA ASP A 36 19.12 -4.54 24.25
C ASP A 36 20.52 -4.17 24.75
N ARG A 37 21.49 -4.01 23.84
CA ARG A 37 22.85 -3.59 24.17
C ARG A 37 22.93 -2.08 24.06
N SER A 38 22.50 -1.39 25.10
CA SER A 38 22.54 0.07 25.23
C SER A 38 23.81 0.60 25.90
N ASN A 39 24.84 -0.23 26.15
CA ASN A 39 26.06 0.20 26.83
C ASN A 39 27.30 0.10 25.94
N ALA A 40 27.85 1.25 25.59
CA ALA A 40 29.02 1.46 24.72
C ALA A 40 30.39 1.13 25.37
N PHE A 41 30.42 0.34 26.44
CA PHE A 41 31.61 0.14 27.27
C PHE A 41 31.94 -1.33 27.61
N GLU A 42 31.36 -2.30 26.89
CA GLU A 42 31.78 -3.69 27.09
C GLU A 42 32.99 -4.02 26.19
N PRO A 43 34.10 -4.54 26.76
CA PRO A 43 35.24 -5.00 25.97
C PRO A 43 34.81 -6.20 25.11
N HIS A 44 35.14 -6.13 23.82
CA HIS A 44 34.84 -7.17 22.85
C HIS A 44 35.52 -8.49 23.24
N VAL A 45 34.76 -9.44 23.77
CA VAL A 45 35.24 -10.81 23.97
C VAL A 45 35.32 -11.48 22.59
N PRO A 46 36.50 -11.91 22.12
CA PRO A 46 36.60 -12.59 20.83
C PRO A 46 35.83 -13.91 20.91
N GLU A 47 34.74 -13.98 20.15
CA GLU A 47 33.98 -15.21 19.97
C GLU A 47 34.94 -16.27 19.44
N LYS A 48 35.08 -17.40 20.16
CA LYS A 48 35.92 -18.53 19.77
C LYS A 48 35.64 -18.84 18.30
N ALA A 49 36.70 -18.85 17.48
CA ALA A 49 36.62 -19.08 16.04
C ALA A 49 35.91 -20.42 15.75
N MET A 50 34.59 -20.37 15.57
CA MET A 50 33.85 -21.48 14.99
C MET A 50 34.40 -21.63 13.57
N ALA A 51 35.02 -22.79 13.31
CA ALA A 51 35.57 -23.11 12.00
C ALA A 51 34.53 -22.81 10.90
N PRO A 52 34.92 -22.19 9.78
CA PRO A 52 33.97 -21.80 8.75
C PRO A 52 33.23 -23.05 8.26
N ALA A 53 31.92 -23.08 8.50
CA ALA A 53 31.06 -24.14 7.99
C ALA A 53 31.29 -24.25 6.48
N LYS A 54 31.61 -25.45 5.98
CA LYS A 54 31.91 -25.70 4.56
C LYS A 54 30.70 -25.26 3.72
N THR A 55 30.73 -24.05 3.18
CA THR A 55 29.67 -23.52 2.33
C THR A 55 29.68 -24.29 1.02
N LYS A 56 28.57 -24.96 0.70
CA LYS A 56 28.39 -25.63 -0.59
C LYS A 56 28.64 -24.61 -1.71
N ARG A 57 29.58 -24.90 -2.61
CA ARG A 57 29.87 -24.07 -3.78
C ARG A 57 28.60 -23.97 -4.61
N SER A 58 27.93 -22.81 -4.58
CA SER A 58 26.79 -22.56 -5.46
C SER A 58 27.30 -22.46 -6.89
N LYS A 59 26.60 -23.13 -7.83
CA LYS A 59 26.92 -23.02 -9.25
C LYS A 59 26.80 -21.54 -9.65
N LYS A 60 27.91 -20.92 -10.06
CA LYS A 60 27.93 -19.54 -10.58
C LYS A 60 27.02 -19.51 -11.81
N GLN A 61 25.90 -18.78 -11.72
CA GLN A 61 25.08 -18.50 -12.89
C GLN A 61 25.87 -17.69 -13.91
N SER A 62 25.62 -17.93 -15.20
CA SER A 62 26.23 -17.16 -16.27
C SER A 62 25.84 -15.68 -16.15
N PHE A 63 26.73 -14.80 -16.60
CA PHE A 63 26.48 -13.36 -16.62
C PHE A 63 25.16 -13.02 -17.33
N ARG A 64 24.88 -13.69 -18.46
CA ARG A 64 23.66 -13.49 -19.24
C ARG A 64 22.39 -13.91 -18.48
N ALA A 65 22.43 -15.01 -17.73
CA ALA A 65 21.31 -15.42 -16.88
C ALA A 65 21.03 -14.39 -15.76
N ARG A 66 22.09 -13.84 -15.15
CA ARG A 66 21.96 -12.78 -14.14
C ARG A 66 21.42 -11.49 -14.76
N TYR A 67 21.89 -11.11 -15.95
CA TYR A 67 21.41 -9.94 -16.68
C TYR A 67 19.92 -10.04 -17.01
N ASN A 68 19.48 -11.15 -17.60
CA ASN A 68 18.08 -11.36 -17.95
C ASN A 68 17.17 -11.30 -16.72
N LYS A 69 17.57 -11.97 -15.63
CA LYS A 69 16.82 -11.93 -14.37
C LYS A 69 16.69 -10.51 -13.81
N ASN A 70 17.74 -9.70 -13.91
CA ASN A 70 17.69 -8.30 -13.49
C ASN A 70 16.80 -7.46 -14.41
N LEU A 71 16.80 -7.75 -15.71
CA LEU A 71 15.97 -7.07 -16.70
C LEU A 71 14.49 -7.37 -16.47
N ASP A 72 14.12 -8.62 -16.18
CA ASP A 72 12.75 -9.01 -15.87
C ASP A 72 12.26 -8.34 -14.58
N LYS A 73 13.09 -8.32 -13.53
CA LYS A 73 12.79 -7.56 -12.30
C LYS A 73 12.55 -6.07 -12.58
N LYS A 74 13.38 -5.44 -13.41
CA LYS A 74 13.21 -4.03 -13.78
C LYS A 74 11.91 -3.78 -14.53
N LYS A 75 11.49 -4.71 -15.40
CA LYS A 75 10.19 -4.63 -16.09
C LYS A 75 9.04 -4.72 -15.09
N GLU A 76 9.09 -5.67 -14.17
CA GLU A 76 8.07 -5.82 -13.11
C GLU A 76 8.00 -4.58 -12.21
N GLU A 77 9.14 -4.04 -11.80
CA GLU A 77 9.22 -2.81 -10.99
C GLU A 77 8.66 -1.60 -11.76
N PHE A 78 8.96 -1.49 -13.04
CA PHE A 78 8.40 -0.46 -13.90
C PHE A 78 6.88 -0.57 -13.97
N GLN A 79 6.35 -1.76 -14.25
CA GLN A 79 4.90 -1.97 -14.32
C GLN A 79 4.21 -1.64 -12.99
N LYS A 80 4.77 -2.07 -11.86
CA LYS A 80 4.26 -1.73 -10.53
C LYS A 80 4.22 -0.22 -10.29
N ARG A 81 5.25 0.53 -10.72
CA ARG A 81 5.25 2.00 -10.63
C ARG A 81 4.18 2.62 -11.51
N MET A 82 4.01 2.14 -12.74
CA MET A 82 2.96 2.65 -13.64
C MET A 82 1.57 2.43 -13.07
N GLU A 83 1.29 1.24 -12.51
CA GLU A 83 0.01 0.94 -11.85
C GLU A 83 -0.21 1.79 -10.60
N ALA A 84 0.84 1.97 -9.76
CA ALA A 84 0.76 2.81 -8.58
C ALA A 84 0.48 4.28 -8.94
N ASN A 85 1.17 4.80 -9.96
CA ASN A 85 0.96 6.15 -10.48
C ASN A 85 -0.47 6.32 -11.00
N ALA A 86 -0.97 5.39 -11.82
CA ALA A 86 -2.34 5.44 -12.33
C ALA A 86 -3.38 5.46 -11.19
N LYS A 87 -3.18 4.65 -10.14
CA LYS A 87 -4.03 4.65 -8.94
C LYS A 87 -3.94 5.98 -8.18
N ALA A 88 -2.74 6.55 -8.05
CA ALA A 88 -2.53 7.84 -7.40
C ALA A 88 -3.23 8.98 -8.16
N TYR A 89 -3.05 9.06 -9.48
CA TYR A 89 -3.73 10.05 -10.32
C TYR A 89 -5.25 9.95 -10.22
N LYS A 90 -5.80 8.74 -10.29
CA LYS A 90 -7.25 8.51 -10.11
C LYS A 90 -7.74 8.97 -8.73
N LYS A 91 -6.96 8.73 -7.68
CA LYS A 91 -7.29 9.20 -6.32
C LYS A 91 -7.24 10.72 -6.22
N MET A 92 -6.25 11.36 -6.84
CA MET A 92 -6.12 12.81 -6.88
C MET A 92 -7.27 13.46 -7.65
N GLN A 93 -7.63 12.94 -8.83
CA GLN A 93 -8.78 13.43 -9.61
C GLN A 93 -10.07 13.43 -8.78
N ARG A 94 -10.38 12.31 -8.12
CA ARG A 94 -11.55 12.21 -7.21
C ARG A 94 -11.51 13.19 -6.04
N GLN A 95 -10.32 13.59 -5.59
CA GLN A 95 -10.19 14.57 -4.51
C GLN A 95 -10.38 16.00 -5.02
N MET A 96 -9.91 16.30 -6.23
CA MET A 96 -10.09 17.59 -6.90
C MET A 96 -11.55 17.85 -7.28
N GLU A 97 -12.32 16.80 -7.57
CA GLU A 97 -13.77 16.88 -7.83
C GLU A 97 -14.59 17.28 -6.59
N LYS A 98 -13.99 17.31 -5.38
CA LYS A 98 -14.72 17.73 -4.18
C LYS A 98 -15.09 19.21 -4.27
N PRO A 99 -16.29 19.59 -3.76
CA PRO A 99 -16.73 20.99 -3.73
C PRO A 99 -15.76 21.92 -2.97
N GLN A 100 -14.91 21.36 -2.12
CA GLN A 100 -13.85 22.09 -1.43
C GLN A 100 -12.87 22.81 -2.36
N TYR A 101 -12.63 22.25 -3.55
CA TYR A 101 -11.65 22.78 -4.49
C TYR A 101 -12.30 23.43 -5.72
N SER A 102 -13.63 23.37 -5.85
CA SER A 102 -14.38 23.96 -6.97
C SER A 102 -15.28 25.13 -6.57
N ASP A 103 -15.88 25.12 -5.37
CA ASP A 103 -16.78 26.19 -4.91
C ASP A 103 -15.99 27.23 -4.07
N PRO A 104 -15.99 28.52 -4.45
CA PRO A 104 -15.37 29.59 -3.67
C PRO A 104 -15.88 29.68 -2.22
N MET A 105 -17.13 29.26 -1.97
CA MET A 105 -17.71 29.26 -0.63
C MET A 105 -17.05 28.27 0.32
N TYR A 106 -16.29 27.30 -0.19
CA TYR A 106 -15.66 26.24 0.58
C TYR A 106 -14.13 26.43 0.66
N PHE A 107 -13.58 27.45 0.01
CA PHE A 107 -12.13 27.68 -0.08
C PHE A 107 -11.48 27.67 1.31
N GLY A 108 -10.50 26.78 1.50
CA GLY A 108 -9.77 26.63 2.77
C GLY A 108 -10.55 25.99 3.93
N HIS A 109 -11.84 25.69 3.79
CA HIS A 109 -12.65 25.07 4.83
C HIS A 109 -12.96 23.60 4.51
N LYS A 110 -13.00 22.72 5.51
CA LYS A 110 -13.42 21.30 5.33
C LYS A 110 -14.94 21.14 5.29
N LYS A 111 -15.70 22.18 5.63
CA LYS A 111 -17.16 22.23 5.63
C LYS A 111 -17.59 23.60 5.17
N LYS A 112 -18.69 23.68 4.42
CA LYS A 112 -19.26 24.95 3.99
C LYS A 112 -19.53 25.81 5.23
N PRO A 113 -19.05 27.06 5.29
CA PRO A 113 -19.37 27.99 6.36
C PRO A 113 -20.89 28.11 6.54
N LYS A 114 -21.35 28.06 7.80
CA LYS A 114 -22.78 28.10 8.13
C LYS A 114 -23.31 29.53 7.93
N LYS A 115 -24.06 29.77 6.85
CA LYS A 115 -24.81 31.02 6.67
C LYS A 115 -26.01 31.03 7.61
N ARG A 116 -26.05 31.98 8.56
CA ARG A 116 -27.15 32.10 9.52
C ARG A 116 -28.28 32.98 8.94
N PRO A 117 -29.57 32.61 9.15
CA PRO A 117 -30.69 33.44 8.73
C PRO A 117 -30.71 34.77 9.51
N PRO A 118 -31.40 35.80 8.99
CA PRO A 118 -31.64 37.04 9.73
C PRO A 118 -32.27 36.73 11.10
N GLY A 119 -31.78 37.37 12.16
CA GLY A 119 -32.19 37.14 13.56
C GLY A 119 -31.41 36.07 14.34
N LYS A 120 -30.60 35.21 13.69
CA LYS A 120 -29.75 34.21 14.36
C LYS A 120 -28.25 34.50 14.23
N ARG A 121 -27.90 35.61 13.60
CA ARG A 121 -26.52 36.13 13.47
C ARG A 121 -26.00 36.56 14.84
N LYS A 122 -24.67 36.57 15.02
CA LYS A 122 -24.08 36.87 16.34
C LYS A 122 -23.84 38.37 16.45
N PHE A 123 -24.29 38.97 17.54
CA PHE A 123 -23.91 40.34 17.89
C PHE A 123 -22.47 40.35 18.44
N CYS A 124 -21.61 41.23 17.96
CA CYS A 124 -20.28 41.44 18.52
C CYS A 124 -20.32 42.63 19.49
N HIS A 125 -19.94 42.41 20.74
CA HIS A 125 -19.94 43.43 21.80
C HIS A 125 -18.86 44.50 21.60
N GLU A 126 -17.79 44.19 20.86
CA GLU A 126 -16.71 45.14 20.57
C GLU A 126 -17.07 46.08 19.42
N CYS A 127 -17.69 45.53 18.36
CA CYS A 127 -17.97 46.26 17.13
C CYS A 127 -19.37 46.89 17.08
N GLY A 128 -20.29 46.47 17.95
CA GLY A 128 -21.68 46.95 17.96
C GLY A 128 -22.53 46.51 16.74
N ILE A 129 -22.03 45.59 15.93
CA ILE A 129 -22.69 45.10 14.71
C ILE A 129 -22.98 43.59 14.79
N VAL A 130 -23.83 43.12 13.87
CA VAL A 130 -24.26 41.72 13.77
C VAL A 130 -23.50 41.00 12.66
N HIS A 131 -22.69 40.00 13.02
CA HIS A 131 -21.91 39.13 12.12
C HIS A 131 -22.67 37.86 11.71
#